data_AF-A0A3S1FBL9-F1
#
_entry.id   AF-A0A3S1FBL9-F1
#
_cell.length_a   1.000
_cell.length_b   1.000
_cell.length_c   1.000
_cell.angle_alpha   90.00
_cell.angle_beta   90.00
_cell.angle_gamma   90.00
#
_symmetry.space_group_name_H-M   'P 1'
#
loop_
_entity.id
_entity.type
_entity.pdbx_description
1 polymer ?
#
loop_
_entity_poly.entity_id
_entity_poly.type
_entity_poly.pdbx_seq_one_letter_code
_entity_poly.pdbx_strand_id
1 'polypeptide(L)'
;MQPLAANSARHPSALTITPFNGTVTVRFSDAIIASTERAKVLHEEGHDPVFYIPFEDIYFDLLEKTNTTTRSPLKGTASYWRGQAVGGSADDFMWAY
;
A
#
# COMPACT_ATOMS: atom_id res chain seq x y z
N MET A 1 -38.03 -8.01 -31.08
CA MET A 1 -36.57 -8.19 -31.15
C MET A 1 -35.90 -7.04 -30.43
N GLN A 2 -35.04 -7.35 -29.47
CA GLN A 2 -34.36 -6.45 -28.55
C GLN A 2 -32.90 -6.33 -29.00
N PRO A 3 -32.22 -5.16 -28.93
CA PRO A 3 -30.77 -5.15 -28.94
C PRO A 3 -30.22 -5.34 -27.52
N LEU A 4 -29.22 -6.20 -27.44
CA LEU A 4 -28.45 -6.61 -26.27
C LEU A 4 -27.63 -5.42 -25.75
N ALA A 5 -27.84 -5.01 -24.49
CA ALA A 5 -26.92 -4.11 -23.81
C ALA A 5 -25.57 -4.84 -23.65
N ALA A 6 -24.51 -4.24 -24.19
CA ALA A 6 -23.16 -4.74 -24.06
C ALA A 6 -22.75 -4.74 -22.58
N ASN A 7 -22.81 -5.93 -21.98
CA ASN A 7 -22.33 -6.17 -20.63
C ASN A 7 -20.81 -6.09 -20.66
N SER A 8 -20.26 -4.91 -20.37
CA SER A 8 -18.81 -4.73 -20.26
C SER A 8 -18.38 -5.34 -18.93
N ALA A 9 -18.11 -6.65 -18.95
CA ALA A 9 -17.40 -7.30 -17.85
C ALA A 9 -16.03 -6.62 -17.74
N ARG A 10 -15.86 -5.78 -16.71
CA ARG A 10 -14.59 -5.13 -16.41
C ARG A 10 -13.56 -6.25 -16.17
N HIS A 11 -12.60 -6.40 -17.08
CA HIS A 11 -11.48 -7.31 -16.86
C HIS A 11 -10.79 -6.88 -15.56
N PRO A 12 -10.47 -7.82 -14.65
CA PRO A 12 -9.68 -7.48 -13.48
C PRO A 12 -8.36 -6.87 -13.98
N SER A 13 -8.06 -5.65 -13.53
CA SER A 13 -6.79 -4.97 -13.81
C SER A 13 -5.66 -5.94 -13.50
N ALA A 14 -4.70 -6.08 -14.40
CA ALA A 14 -3.57 -6.96 -14.18
C ALA A 14 -2.84 -6.51 -12.90
N LEU A 15 -2.82 -7.39 -11.90
CA LEU A 15 -2.14 -7.16 -10.63
C LEU A 15 -0.98 -8.15 -10.54
N THR A 16 0.23 -7.63 -10.48
CA THR A 16 1.44 -8.45 -10.34
C THR A 16 2.21 -8.00 -9.11
N ILE A 17 2.71 -8.96 -8.34
CA ILE A 17 3.59 -8.72 -7.20
C ILE A 17 4.90 -9.45 -7.49
N THR A 18 5.99 -8.70 -7.52
CA THR A 18 7.34 -9.24 -7.75
C THR A 18 8.26 -8.94 -6.56
N PRO A 19 9.26 -9.80 -6.25
CA PRO A 19 10.32 -9.44 -5.31
C PRO A 19 11.11 -8.23 -5.81
N PHE A 20 11.48 -7.33 -4.90
CA PHE A 20 12.47 -6.29 -5.18
C PHE A 20 13.86 -6.79 -4.77
N ASN A 21 14.83 -6.68 -5.66
CA ASN A 21 16.22 -7.03 -5.35
C ASN A 21 16.99 -5.77 -4.93
N GLY A 22 17.04 -5.52 -3.63
CA GLY A 22 17.72 -4.37 -3.04
C GLY A 22 17.11 -4.00 -1.69
N THR A 23 17.78 -3.09 -0.99
CA THR A 23 17.29 -2.56 0.29
C THR A 23 16.31 -1.42 0.05
N VAL A 24 15.14 -1.50 0.66
CA VAL A 24 14.16 -0.42 0.71
C VAL A 24 14.16 0.16 2.12
N THR A 25 14.42 1.46 2.23
CA THR A 25 14.33 2.20 3.49
C THR A 25 13.21 3.23 3.37
N VAL A 26 12.24 3.17 4.29
CA VAL A 26 11.14 4.13 4.39
C VAL A 26 11.47 5.11 5.50
N ARG A 27 11.38 6.41 5.21
CA ARG A 27 11.66 7.47 6.18
C ARG A 27 10.46 8.40 6.33
N PHE A 28 10.27 8.90 7.54
CA PHE A 28 9.41 10.04 7.82
C PHE A 28 10.24 11.10 8.55
N SER A 29 10.46 12.24 7.89
CA SER A 29 11.48 13.22 8.30
C SER A 29 12.85 12.52 8.47
N ASP A 30 13.49 12.64 9.63
CA ASP A 30 14.78 12.01 9.93
C ASP A 30 14.69 10.60 10.53
N ALA A 31 13.47 10.10 10.77
CA ALA A 31 13.27 8.77 11.35
C ALA A 31 13.13 7.71 10.26
N ILE A 32 13.77 6.55 10.47
CA ILE A 32 13.54 5.36 9.67
C ILE A 32 12.30 4.65 10.23
N ILE A 33 11.28 4.46 9.39
CA ILE A 33 10.05 3.76 9.74
C ILE A 33 10.12 2.29 9.35
N ALA A 34 10.88 1.96 8.30
CA ALA A 34 11.13 0.58 7.91
C ALA A 34 12.44 0.44 7.13
N SER A 35 13.06 -0.73 7.19
CA SER A 35 14.19 -1.10 6.34
C SER A 35 14.17 -2.58 6.05
N THR A 36 14.10 -2.96 4.77
CA THR A 36 13.97 -4.37 4.37
C THR A 36 14.73 -4.68 3.09
N GLU A 37 15.25 -5.91 2.97
CA GLU A 37 15.75 -6.50 1.73
C GLU A 37 14.73 -7.47 1.10
N ARG A 38 13.53 -7.58 1.70
CA ARG A 38 12.47 -8.52 1.33
C ARG A 38 11.22 -7.78 0.83
N ALA A 39 11.37 -6.54 0.41
CA ALA A 39 10.29 -5.77 -0.18
C ALA A 39 9.73 -6.48 -1.43
N LYS A 40 8.43 -6.28 -1.67
CA LYS A 40 7.78 -6.66 -2.91
C LYS A 40 7.28 -5.41 -3.61
N VAL A 41 7.25 -5.42 -4.94
CA VAL A 41 6.68 -4.34 -5.74
C VAL A 41 5.34 -4.80 -6.30
N LEU A 42 4.28 -4.10 -5.91
CA LEU A 42 2.96 -4.23 -6.50
C LEU A 42 2.90 -3.36 -7.76
N HIS A 43 2.56 -3.98 -8.88
CA HIS A 43 2.17 -3.29 -10.11
C HIS A 43 0.66 -3.49 -10.31
N GLU A 44 -0.07 -2.40 -10.39
CA GLU A 44 -1.48 -2.37 -10.73
C GLU A 44 -1.68 -1.43 -11.92
N GLU A 45 -2.39 -1.92 -12.93
CA GLU A 45 -2.64 -1.15 -14.14
C GLU A 45 -3.27 0.23 -13.81
N GLY A 46 -2.70 1.29 -14.40
CA GLY A 46 -3.15 2.67 -14.19
C GLY A 46 -2.68 3.32 -12.88
N HIS A 47 -1.81 2.67 -12.11
CA HIS A 47 -1.23 3.22 -10.88
C HIS A 47 0.30 3.09 -10.90
N ASP A 48 0.98 3.98 -10.18
CA ASP A 48 2.41 3.84 -9.97
C ASP A 48 2.72 2.61 -9.11
N PRO A 49 3.86 1.92 -9.35
CA PRO A 49 4.24 0.78 -8.54
C PRO A 49 4.41 1.14 -7.07
N VAL A 50 3.97 0.25 -6.18
CA VAL A 50 4.04 0.46 -4.72
C VAL A 50 4.89 -0.61 -4.06
N PHE A 51 5.74 -0.21 -3.11
CA PHE A 51 6.46 -1.15 -2.26
C PHE A 51 5.57 -1.68 -1.13
N TYR A 52 5.49 -3.01 -1.02
CA TYR A 52 5.00 -3.69 0.17
C TYR A 52 6.18 -4.16 1.01
N ILE A 53 6.17 -3.68 2.25
CA ILE A 53 7.18 -3.94 3.27
C ILE A 53 6.62 -4.99 4.24
N PRO A 54 7.36 -6.07 4.55
CA PRO A 54 6.95 -7.01 5.58
C PRO A 54 6.79 -6.31 6.94
N PHE A 55 5.72 -6.61 7.68
CA PHE A 55 5.46 -5.96 8.99
C PHE A 55 6.58 -6.16 10.00
N GLU A 56 7.29 -7.29 9.94
CA GLU A 56 8.44 -7.57 10.80
C GLU A 56 9.63 -6.63 10.58
N ASP A 57 9.66 -5.92 9.45
CA ASP A 57 10.70 -4.94 9.11
C ASP A 57 10.23 -3.48 9.33
N ILE A 58 9.06 -3.29 9.96
CA ILE A 58 8.46 -1.98 10.25
C ILE A 58 8.61 -1.65 11.74
N TYR A 59 9.10 -0.44 12.03
CA TYR A 59 9.20 0.13 13.37
C TYR A 59 7.87 0.81 13.75
N PHE A 60 6.95 0.04 14.31
CA PHE A 60 5.59 0.53 14.65
C PHE A 60 5.55 1.57 15.78
N ASP A 61 6.63 1.79 16.53
CA ASP A 61 6.69 2.80 17.60
C ASP A 61 6.41 4.23 17.09
N LEU A 62 6.56 4.46 15.78
CA LEU A 62 6.32 5.74 15.10
C LEU A 62 5.01 5.76 14.31
N LEU A 63 4.17 4.72 14.46
CA LEU A 63 2.93 4.51 13.71
C LEU A 63 1.74 4.33 14.64
N GLU A 64 0.71 5.15 14.44
CA GLU A 64 -0.56 5.06 15.16
C GLU A 64 -1.64 4.55 14.21
N LYS A 65 -2.27 3.40 14.51
CA LYS A 65 -3.39 2.90 13.70
C LYS A 65 -4.59 3.85 13.81
N THR A 66 -5.17 4.23 12.68
CA THR A 66 -6.35 5.11 12.64
C THR A 66 -7.62 4.31 12.37
N ASN A 67 -8.77 4.98 12.47
CA ASN A 67 -10.07 4.42 12.04
C ASN A 67 -10.29 4.52 10.52
N THR A 68 -9.36 5.13 9.78
CA THR A 68 -9.49 5.30 8.33
C THR A 68 -9.36 3.94 7.66
N THR A 69 -10.31 3.63 6.77
CA THR A 69 -10.28 2.44 5.94
C THR A 69 -10.76 2.76 4.53
N THR A 70 -10.24 2.04 3.54
CA THR A 70 -10.72 2.11 2.16
C THR A 70 -10.96 0.71 1.63
N ARG A 71 -11.86 0.58 0.65
CA ARG A 71 -12.22 -0.72 0.07
C ARG A 71 -11.78 -0.80 -1.38
N SER A 72 -10.91 -1.76 -1.67
CA SER A 72 -10.57 -2.18 -3.03
C SER A 72 -11.44 -3.39 -3.41
N PRO A 73 -12.09 -3.38 -4.59
CA PRO A 73 -12.79 -4.56 -5.10
C PRO A 73 -11.90 -5.79 -5.27
N LEU A 74 -10.59 -5.59 -5.51
CA LEU A 74 -9.63 -6.66 -5.75
C LEU A 74 -8.83 -7.05 -4.51
N LYS A 75 -8.43 -6.06 -3.69
CA LYS A 75 -7.48 -6.28 -2.58
C LYS A 75 -8.12 -6.39 -1.20
N GLY A 76 -9.42 -6.12 -1.08
CA GLY A 76 -10.12 -6.11 0.21
C GLY A 76 -10.09 -4.74 0.88
N THR A 77 -10.04 -4.73 2.22
CA THR A 77 -10.18 -3.51 3.03
C THR A 77 -8.81 -3.07 3.55
N ALA A 78 -8.34 -1.91 3.12
CA ALA A 78 -7.14 -1.32 3.68
C ALA A 78 -7.43 -0.67 5.03
N SER A 79 -6.58 -0.92 6.03
CA SER A 79 -6.44 -0.12 7.25
C SER A 79 -5.30 0.88 7.07
N TYR A 80 -5.37 2.02 7.78
CA TYR A 80 -4.38 3.09 7.69
C TYR A 80 -3.73 3.41 9.02
N TRP A 81 -2.51 3.94 8.94
CA TRP A 81 -1.72 4.41 10.08
C TRP A 81 -1.25 5.84 9.83
N ARG A 82 -1.26 6.63 10.89
CA ARG A 82 -0.61 7.94 10.96
C ARG A 82 0.86 7.74 11.33
N GLY A 83 1.76 8.34 10.56
CA GLY A 83 3.17 8.44 10.91
C GLY A 83 3.42 9.64 11.81
N GLN A 84 4.20 9.46 12.88
CA GLN A 84 4.57 10.52 13.82
C GLN A 84 6.08 10.50 14.06
N ALA A 85 6.71 11.66 13.96
CA ALA A 85 8.12 11.83 14.34
C ALA A 85 8.36 13.25 14.84
N VAL A 86 9.58 13.52 15.30
CA VAL A 86 10.02 14.89 15.59
C VAL A 86 9.87 15.72 14.31
N GLY A 87 9.07 16.79 14.40
CA GLY A 87 8.78 17.68 13.27
C GLY A 87 7.36 17.57 12.70
N GLY A 88 6.58 16.55 13.06
CA GLY A 88 5.15 16.53 12.73
C GLY A 88 4.53 15.14 12.62
N SER A 89 3.35 15.10 12.03
CA SER A 89 2.60 13.88 11.76
C SER A 89 1.95 13.93 10.38
N ALA A 90 1.80 12.78 9.75
CA ALA A 90 1.07 12.61 8.50
C ALA A 90 0.03 11.51 8.65
N ASP A 91 -1.23 11.83 8.39
CA ASP A 91 -2.29 10.84 8.23
C ASP A 91 -2.07 10.01 6.98
N ASP A 92 -2.62 8.80 6.98
CA ASP A 92 -2.61 7.85 5.86
C ASP A 92 -1.20 7.55 5.31
N PHE A 93 -0.19 7.63 6.17
CA PHE A 93 1.23 7.44 5.83
C PHE A 93 1.54 6.00 5.43
N MET A 94 0.92 5.03 6.11
CA MET A 94 1.01 3.61 5.79
C MET A 94 -0.40 3.04 5.66
N TRP A 95 -0.57 2.09 4.75
CA TRP A 95 -1.76 1.26 4.68
C TRP A 95 -1.39 -0.21 4.55
N ALA A 96 -2.32 -1.07 4.93
CA ALA A 96 -2.21 -2.51 4.73
C ALA A 96 -3.60 -3.11 4.48
N TYR A 97 -3.64 -4.09 3.58
CA TYR A 97 -4.84 -4.88 3.28
C TYR A 97 -4.94 -6.12 4.16
#